data_AF-A0A952TTE6-F1
#
_entry.id   AF-A0A952TTE6-F1
#
_cell.length_a   1.000
_cell.length_b   1.000
_cell.length_c   1.000
_cell.angle_alpha   90.00
_cell.angle_beta   90.00
_cell.angle_gamma   90.00
#
_symmetry.space_group_name_H-M   'P 1'
#
loop_
_entity.id
_entity.type
_entity.pdbx_description
1 polymer ?
#
loop_
_entity_poly.entity_id
_entity_poly.type
_entity_poly.pdbx_seq_one_letter_code
_entity_poly.pdbx_strand_id
1 'polypeptide(L)'
;MQDLAWTNWRFFHRGDDFFDHLVERIREAQKSIQIETYIFDIDPLTENLLQELGAARKRGCQVRLLVDGVGSYLWLDPLRSHCMELGIELHVWLPVPRTFASFRRMLWLGGFRVLR
;
A
#
# COMPACT_ATOMS: atom_id res chain seq x y z
N MET A 1 23.23 -6.95 20.82
CA MET A 1 21.79 -6.83 20.50
C MET A 1 21.33 -5.42 20.85
N GLN A 2 21.96 -4.44 20.21
CA GLN A 2 21.78 -2.99 20.36
C GLN A 2 21.82 -2.45 18.92
N ASP A 3 21.03 -1.42 18.61
CA ASP A 3 20.82 -0.78 17.28
C ASP A 3 19.51 -1.09 16.51
N LEU A 4 18.44 -1.55 17.18
CA LEU A 4 17.07 -1.54 16.60
C LEU A 4 16.21 -0.38 17.09
N ALA A 5 16.77 0.54 17.87
CA ALA A 5 16.05 1.72 18.31
C ALA A 5 15.94 2.70 17.13
N TRP A 6 14.71 3.06 16.75
CA TRP A 6 14.47 4.14 15.82
C TRP A 6 15.09 5.44 16.38
N THR A 7 15.95 6.07 15.58
CA THR A 7 16.75 7.23 16.01
C THR A 7 16.14 8.56 15.63
N ASN A 8 15.18 8.58 14.71
CA ASN A 8 14.49 9.78 14.26
C ASN A 8 13.00 9.49 14.04
N TRP A 9 12.17 10.42 14.48
CA TRP A 9 10.71 10.31 14.45
C TRP A 9 10.12 11.60 13.93
N ARG A 10 9.10 11.48 13.08
CA ARG A 10 8.29 12.62 12.65
C ARG A 10 6.83 12.28 12.81
N PHE A 11 6.09 13.17 13.46
CA PHE A 11 4.66 13.06 13.65
C PHE A 11 3.93 13.87 12.59
N PHE A 12 2.83 13.30 12.08
CA PHE A 12 1.93 13.94 11.14
C PHE A 12 0.53 13.93 11.74
N HIS A 13 -0.16 15.06 11.64
CA HIS A 13 -1.54 15.20 12.12
C HIS A 13 -2.57 15.17 10.98
N ARG A 14 -2.09 15.19 9.73
CA ARG A 14 -2.90 15.16 8.52
C ARG A 14 -2.40 14.04 7.61
N GLY A 15 -3.34 13.41 6.91
CA GLY A 15 -3.03 12.36 5.94
C GLY A 15 -2.19 12.89 4.78
N ASP A 16 -2.58 14.03 4.21
CA ASP A 16 -1.89 14.66 3.08
C ASP A 16 -0.39 14.85 3.38
N ASP A 17 -0.07 15.50 4.50
CA ASP A 17 1.31 15.75 4.94
C ASP A 17 2.12 14.45 5.10
N PHE A 18 1.48 13.37 5.59
CA PHE A 18 2.12 12.07 5.72
C PHE A 18 2.44 11.45 4.35
N PHE A 19 1.48 11.47 3.42
CA PHE A 19 1.67 10.86 2.10
C PHE A 19 2.65 11.64 1.23
N ASP A 20 2.64 12.98 1.29
CA ASP A 20 3.63 13.81 0.63
C ASP A 20 5.03 13.45 1.11
N HIS A 21 5.22 13.35 2.43
CA HIS A 21 6.51 12.95 2.99
C HIS A 21 6.88 11.50 2.65
N LEU A 22 5.92 10.57 2.64
CA LEU A 22 6.15 9.19 2.26
C LEU A 22 6.69 9.11 0.81
N VAL A 23 6.12 9.87 -0.11
CA VAL A 23 6.59 9.94 -1.50
C VAL A 23 8.01 10.51 -1.59
N GLU A 24 8.34 11.58 -0.85
CA GLU A 24 9.72 12.09 -0.75
C GLU A 24 10.69 10.98 -0.30
N ARG A 25 10.26 10.19 0.70
CA ARG A 25 11.08 9.11 1.26
C ARG A 25 11.29 7.97 0.30
N ILE A 26 10.30 7.66 -0.53
CA ILE A 26 10.40 6.70 -1.63
C ILE A 26 11.37 7.20 -2.71
N ARG A 27 11.33 8.49 -3.05
CA ARG A 27 12.23 9.10 -4.05
C ARG A 27 13.70 9.06 -3.63
N GLU A 28 13.96 9.23 -2.34
CA GLU A 28 15.30 9.25 -1.77
C GLU A 28 15.83 7.87 -1.35
N ALA A 29 14.98 6.84 -1.28
CA ALA A 29 15.40 5.49 -0.93
C ALA A 29 16.44 4.94 -1.93
N GLN A 30 17.44 4.22 -1.40
CA GLN A 30 18.57 3.69 -2.17
C GLN A 30 18.72 2.16 -2.12
N LYS A 31 18.22 1.51 -1.07
CA LYS A 31 18.44 0.06 -0.83
C LYS A 31 17.14 -0.73 -0.94
N SER A 32 16.18 -0.40 -0.09
CA SER A 32 14.92 -1.13 -0.03
C SER A 32 13.77 -0.24 0.44
N ILE A 33 12.57 -0.62 0.01
CA ILE A 33 11.30 -0.07 0.45
C ILE A 33 10.38 -1.26 0.76
N GLN A 34 9.77 -1.25 1.93
CA GLN A 34 8.76 -2.22 2.32
C GLN A 34 7.56 -1.46 2.88
N ILE A 35 6.40 -1.68 2.28
CA ILE A 35 5.13 -1.10 2.72
C ILE A 35 4.19 -2.24 3.06
N GLU A 36 3.58 -2.14 4.24
CA GLU A 36 2.57 -3.09 4.72
C GLU A 36 1.33 -2.30 5.10
N THR A 37 0.19 -2.64 4.51
CA THR A 37 -1.08 -1.95 4.79
C THR A 37 -2.27 -2.89 4.80
N TYR A 38 -3.27 -2.54 5.60
CA TYR A 38 -4.52 -3.28 5.74
C TYR A 38 -5.53 -2.95 4.62
N ILE A 39 -5.67 -1.67 4.25
CA ILE A 39 -6.59 -1.25 3.18
C ILE A 39 -5.76 -0.69 2.04
N PHE A 40 -6.04 -1.17 0.83
CA PHE A 40 -5.48 -0.66 -0.40
C PHE A 40 -6.56 -0.56 -1.47
N ASP A 41 -6.99 0.67 -1.72
CA ASP A 41 -7.83 1.01 -2.86
C ASP A 41 -6.96 1.60 -3.98
N ILE A 42 -7.32 1.40 -5.24
CA ILE A 42 -6.68 2.13 -6.35
C ILE A 42 -7.46 3.42 -6.59
N ASP A 43 -6.76 4.51 -6.41
CA ASP A 43 -7.21 5.89 -6.54
C ASP A 43 -6.03 6.76 -7.01
N PRO A 44 -6.22 8.06 -7.30
CA PRO A 44 -5.13 8.90 -7.80
C PRO A 44 -3.90 8.98 -6.87
N LEU A 45 -4.10 8.85 -5.55
CA LEU A 45 -3.02 8.89 -4.57
C LEU A 45 -2.18 7.62 -4.63
N THR A 46 -2.83 6.47 -4.64
CA THR A 46 -2.17 5.15 -4.67
C THR A 46 -1.60 4.82 -6.04
N GLU A 47 -2.21 5.30 -7.13
CA GLU A 47 -1.62 5.25 -8.47
C GLU A 47 -0.29 6.00 -8.51
N ASN A 48 -0.26 7.24 -8.00
CA ASN A 48 0.98 8.01 -7.89
C ASN A 48 2.01 7.29 -7.01
N LEU A 49 1.59 6.75 -5.86
CA LEU A 49 2.46 5.96 -4.98
C LEU A 49 3.09 4.77 -5.71
N LEU A 50 2.30 4.00 -6.46
CA LEU A 50 2.78 2.87 -7.24
C LEU A 50 3.81 3.31 -8.30
N GLN A 51 3.57 4.42 -8.99
CA GLN A 51 4.54 4.94 -9.96
C GLN A 51 5.88 5.32 -9.32
N GLU A 52 5.85 5.96 -8.15
CA GLU A 52 7.06 6.33 -7.40
C GLU A 52 7.82 5.10 -6.89
N LEU A 53 7.10 4.07 -6.44
CA LEU A 53 7.66 2.77 -6.09
C LEU A 53 8.29 2.08 -7.31
N GLY A 54 7.63 2.12 -8.47
CA GLY A 54 8.18 1.63 -9.74
C GLY A 54 9.43 2.40 -10.17
N ALA A 55 9.47 3.72 -9.97
CA ALA A 55 10.66 4.53 -10.20
C ALA A 55 11.81 4.12 -9.26
N ALA A 56 11.52 3.88 -7.98
CA ALA A 56 12.52 3.35 -7.04
C ALA A 56 13.05 1.99 -7.46
N ARG A 57 12.16 1.10 -7.93
CA ARG A 57 12.54 -0.20 -8.48
C ARG A 57 13.51 -0.07 -9.67
N LYS A 58 13.23 0.87 -10.59
CA LYS A 58 14.11 1.18 -11.74
C LYS A 58 15.47 1.72 -11.32
N ARG A 59 15.55 2.46 -10.20
CA ARG A 59 16.84 2.91 -9.60
C ARG A 59 17.63 1.78 -8.95
N GLY A 60 17.07 0.56 -8.86
CA GLY A 60 17.73 -0.59 -8.25
C GLY A 60 17.32 -0.85 -6.80
N CYS A 61 16.38 -0.10 -6.23
CA CYS A 61 15.85 -0.42 -4.90
C CYS A 61 15.06 -1.73 -4.94
N GLN A 62 15.17 -2.53 -3.88
CA GLN A 62 14.25 -3.64 -3.65
C GLN A 62 12.92 -3.09 -3.13
N VAL A 63 11.81 -3.37 -3.81
CA VAL A 63 10.51 -2.82 -3.45
C VAL A 63 9.52 -3.95 -3.19
N ARG A 64 8.99 -4.00 -1.96
CA ARG A 64 7.97 -4.95 -1.51
C ARG A 64 6.72 -4.23 -1.04
N LEU A 65 5.56 -4.71 -1.47
CA LEU A 65 4.25 -4.27 -1.03
C LEU A 65 3.48 -5.45 -0.47
N LEU A 66 3.08 -5.38 0.80
CA LEU A 66 2.19 -6.34 1.45
C LEU A 66 0.84 -5.69 1.68
N VAL A 67 -0.22 -6.33 1.18
CA VAL A 67 -1.60 -5.87 1.40
C VAL A 67 -2.45 -6.98 2.01
N ASP A 68 -3.49 -6.61 2.75
CA ASP A 68 -4.49 -7.57 3.23
C ASP A 68 -5.50 -7.92 2.14
N GLY A 69 -5.81 -9.22 2.01
CA GLY A 69 -6.70 -9.75 0.99
C GLY A 69 -8.17 -9.39 1.17
N VAL A 70 -8.63 -9.17 2.41
CA VAL A 70 -10.00 -8.73 2.70
C VAL A 70 -10.11 -7.22 2.45
N GLY A 71 -9.18 -6.45 3.03
CA GLY A 71 -9.18 -4.99 2.96
C GLY A 71 -8.88 -4.43 1.56
N SER A 72 -8.23 -5.21 0.70
CA SER A 72 -7.87 -4.81 -0.67
C SER A 72 -8.60 -5.60 -1.75
N TYR A 73 -9.61 -6.40 -1.37
CA TYR A 73 -10.23 -7.43 -2.22
C TYR A 73 -10.62 -6.97 -3.62
N LEU A 74 -11.27 -5.80 -3.75
CA LEU A 74 -11.72 -5.29 -5.06
C LEU A 74 -10.57 -4.94 -6.00
N TRP A 75 -9.41 -4.64 -5.43
CA TRP A 75 -8.27 -4.08 -6.15
C TRP A 75 -7.14 -5.06 -6.31
N LEU A 76 -7.23 -6.27 -5.74
CA LEU A 76 -6.16 -7.28 -5.83
C LEU A 76 -5.77 -7.63 -7.27
N ASP A 77 -6.74 -7.79 -8.17
CA ASP A 77 -6.47 -8.14 -9.57
C ASP A 77 -5.78 -6.96 -10.30
N PRO A 78 -6.34 -5.73 -10.31
CA PRO A 78 -5.65 -4.55 -10.86
C PRO A 78 -4.29 -4.23 -10.22
N LEU A 79 -4.17 -4.37 -8.90
CA LEU A 79 -2.94 -4.12 -8.16
C LEU A 79 -1.85 -5.13 -8.56
N ARG A 80 -2.22 -6.40 -8.77
CA ARG A 80 -1.29 -7.43 -9.25
C ARG A 80 -0.74 -7.08 -10.63
N SER A 81 -1.57 -6.58 -11.55
CA SER A 81 -1.13 -6.12 -12.87
C SER A 81 -0.15 -4.96 -12.75
N HIS A 82 -0.50 -3.92 -11.99
CA HIS A 82 0.38 -2.76 -11.77
C HIS A 82 1.74 -3.16 -11.18
N CYS A 83 1.72 -3.97 -10.12
CA CYS A 83 2.95 -4.42 -9.47
C CYS A 83 3.82 -5.25 -10.43
N MET A 84 3.21 -6.11 -11.25
CA MET A 84 3.94 -6.89 -12.25
C MET A 84 4.61 -5.98 -13.30
N GLU A 85 3.87 -5.00 -13.84
CA GLU A 85 4.39 -4.04 -14.83
C GLU A 85 5.52 -3.17 -14.28
N LEU A 86 5.41 -2.77 -13.01
CA LEU A 86 6.39 -1.91 -12.34
C LEU A 86 7.54 -2.69 -11.69
N GLY A 87 7.50 -4.02 -11.71
CA GLY A 87 8.50 -4.89 -11.09
C GLY A 87 8.49 -4.87 -9.56
N ILE A 88 7.37 -4.48 -8.95
CA ILE A 88 7.16 -4.44 -7.50
C ILE A 88 6.80 -5.84 -7.00
N GLU A 89 7.44 -6.28 -5.92
CA GLU A 89 7.16 -7.56 -5.29
C GLU A 89 5.90 -7.45 -4.41
N LEU A 90 4.77 -7.92 -4.93
CA LEU A 90 3.48 -7.90 -4.24
C LEU A 90 3.24 -9.20 -3.45
N HIS A 91 2.94 -9.05 -2.16
CA HIS A 91 2.46 -10.11 -1.28
C HIS A 91 1.04 -9.78 -0.81
N VAL A 92 0.20 -10.82 -0.69
CA VAL A 92 -1.17 -10.69 -0.19
C VAL A 92 -1.30 -11.55 1.06
N TRP A 93 -1.51 -10.89 2.21
CA TRP A 93 -1.84 -11.56 3.46
C TRP A 93 -3.31 -12.00 3.42
N LEU A 94 -3.61 -13.23 3.91
CA LEU A 94 -4.96 -13.81 3.89
C LEU A 94 -5.64 -13.74 2.51
N PRO A 95 -5.11 -14.43 1.47
CA PRO A 95 -5.73 -14.43 0.15
C PRO A 95 -7.13 -15.04 0.24
N VAL A 96 -8.15 -14.20 0.10
CA VAL A 96 -9.54 -14.64 0.17
C VAL A 96 -9.98 -15.25 -1.17
N PRO A 97 -10.83 -16.30 -1.15
CA PRO A 97 -11.37 -16.88 -2.38
C PRO A 97 -12.11 -15.84 -3.23
N ARG A 98 -12.09 -16.01 -4.56
CA ARG A 98 -12.90 -15.18 -5.47
C ARG A 98 -14.41 -15.25 -5.19
N THR A 99 -14.88 -16.29 -4.48
CA THR A 99 -16.28 -16.43 -4.03
C THR A 99 -16.62 -15.59 -2.80
N PHE A 100 -15.62 -14.98 -2.14
CA PHE A 100 -15.79 -14.13 -0.96
C PHE A 100 -16.52 -12.80 -1.24
N ALA A 101 -16.66 -12.40 -2.52
CA ALA A 101 -17.51 -11.28 -2.96
C ALA A 101 -18.93 -11.35 -2.37
N SER A 102 -19.47 -12.56 -2.19
CA SER A 102 -20.78 -12.84 -1.60
C SER A 102 -20.92 -12.37 -0.15
N PHE A 103 -19.81 -12.36 0.61
CA PHE A 103 -19.77 -11.99 2.03
C PHE A 103 -19.88 -10.47 2.24
N ARG A 104 -19.52 -9.68 1.21
CA ARG A 104 -19.47 -8.20 1.30
C ARG A 104 -20.80 -7.50 1.10
N ARG A 105 -21.80 -8.18 0.52
CA ARG A 105 -23.20 -7.69 0.54
C ARG A 105 -23.70 -7.53 1.98
N MET A 106 -23.14 -8.28 2.93
CA MET A 106 -23.50 -8.24 4.35
C MET A 106 -22.81 -7.08 5.09
N LEU A 107 -21.55 -6.77 4.79
CA LEU A 107 -20.79 -5.71 5.48
C LEU A 107 -21.14 -4.29 5.00
N TRP A 108 -21.62 -4.13 3.75
CA TRP A 108 -22.02 -2.83 3.20
C TRP A 108 -23.47 -2.41 3.51
N LEU A 109 -24.30 -3.31 4.06
CA LEU A 109 -25.65 -2.96 4.55
C LEU A 109 -25.61 -2.18 5.88
N GLY A 110 -24.46 -2.13 6.57
CA GLY A 110 -24.22 -1.28 7.73
C GLY A 110 -23.48 0.00 7.32
N GLY A 111 -24.21 0.99 6.80
CA GLY A 111 -23.64 2.23 6.28
C GLY A 111 -22.75 2.97 7.28
N PHE A 112 -21.43 2.88 7.12
CA PHE A 112 -20.50 3.85 7.69
C PHE A 112 -20.41 5.06 6.76
N ARG A 113 -21.31 6.00 7.02
CA ARG A 113 -21.22 7.35 6.46
C ARG A 113 -20.19 8.09 7.31
N VAL A 114 -18.93 8.13 6.85
CA VAL A 114 -17.91 9.02 7.43
C VAL A 114 -18.42 10.43 7.19
N LEU A 115 -18.92 11.07 8.26
CA LEU A 115 -19.32 12.47 8.22
C LEU A 115 -18.04 13.29 8.01
N ARG A 116 -18.04 14.05 6.91
CA ARG A 116 -17.05 15.10 6.63
C ARG A 116 -17.24 16.28 7.58
#